data_AF-A0A7C3ZDU1-F1
#
_entry.id   AF-A0A7C3ZDU1-F1
#
_cell.length_a   1.000
_cell.length_b   1.000
_cell.length_c   1.000
_cell.angle_alpha   90.00
_cell.angle_beta   90.00
_cell.angle_gamma   90.00
#
_symmetry.space_group_name_H-M   'P 1'
#
loop_
_entity.id
_entity.type
_entity.pdbx_description
1 polymer ?
#
loop_
_entity_poly.entity_id
_entity_poly.type
_entity_poly.pdbx_seq_one_letter_code
_entity_poly.pdbx_strand_id
1 'polypeptide(L)'
;MDNIKFALAVEMGRDGFNKAALCMITPTERWAVFNDMMGICFRRRIEKQVTDFTADEMKARYTGIYRILASKWNQISMIVKSDVEVR
;
A
#
# COMPACT_ATOMS: atom_id res chain seq x y z
N MET A 1 -12.24 15.78 -5.16
CA MET A 1 -12.04 14.51 -4.43
C MET A 1 -11.05 13.71 -5.24
N ASP A 2 -9.92 13.33 -4.67
CA ASP A 2 -8.95 12.50 -5.38
C ASP A 2 -9.55 11.10 -5.57
N ASN A 3 -9.57 10.64 -6.82
CA ASN A 3 -10.03 9.30 -7.18
C ASN A 3 -8.98 8.27 -6.77
N ILE A 4 -8.99 7.90 -5.49
CA ILE A 4 -8.12 6.86 -4.95
C ILE A 4 -8.77 5.50 -5.20
N LYS A 5 -8.01 4.58 -5.79
CA LYS A 5 -8.40 3.19 -6.03
C LYS A 5 -7.46 2.24 -5.31
N PHE A 6 -7.99 1.11 -4.86
CA PHE A 6 -7.19 0.02 -4.30
C PHE A 6 -7.37 -1.21 -5.19
N ALA A 7 -6.26 -1.81 -5.60
CA ALA A 7 -6.26 -2.97 -6.49
C ALA A 7 -5.13 -3.92 -6.13
N LEU A 8 -5.35 -5.22 -6.31
CA LEU A 8 -4.26 -6.19 -6.34
C LEU A 8 -3.51 -6.03 -7.66
N ALA A 9 -2.18 -5.96 -7.58
CA ALA A 9 -1.34 -5.81 -8.75
C ALA A 9 0.02 -6.47 -8.48
N VAL A 10 0.86 -6.55 -9.51
CA VAL A 10 2.23 -7.03 -9.38
C VAL A 10 3.16 -5.85 -9.10
N GLU A 11 3.98 -5.96 -8.06
CA GLU A 11 5.06 -5.03 -7.72
C GLU A 11 6.39 -5.77 -7.71
N MET A 12 7.46 -5.10 -8.14
CA MET A 12 8.82 -5.64 -8.03
C MET A 12 9.35 -5.40 -6.62
N GLY A 13 9.62 -6.49 -5.90
CA GLY A 13 10.22 -6.49 -4.58
C GLY A 13 11.62 -5.87 -4.54
N ARG A 14 12.16 -5.74 -3.32
CA ARG A 14 13.54 -5.29 -3.10
C ARG A 14 14.58 -6.31 -3.59
N ASP A 15 14.18 -7.57 -3.65
CA ASP A 15 14.93 -8.70 -4.18
C ASP A 15 14.93 -8.77 -5.72
N GLY A 16 14.24 -7.84 -6.40
CA GLY A 16 14.14 -7.80 -7.86
C GLY A 16 13.09 -8.76 -8.43
N PHE A 17 12.39 -9.51 -7.58
CA PHE A 17 11.34 -10.44 -8.02
C PHE A 17 9.97 -9.77 -7.99
N ASN A 18 9.15 -10.10 -8.98
CA ASN A 18 7.76 -9.68 -9.04
C ASN A 18 6.93 -10.44 -8.00
N LYS A 19 6.15 -9.70 -7.21
CA LYS A 19 5.26 -10.25 -6.18
C LYS A 19 3.88 -9.64 -6.31
N ALA A 20 2.86 -10.40 -5.92
CA ALA A 20 1.54 -9.83 -5.71
C ALA A 20 1.63 -8.79 -4.59
N ALA A 21 0.95 -7.66 -4.77
CA ALA A 21 0.90 -6.59 -3.81
C ALA A 21 -0.44 -5.87 -3.90
N LEU A 22 -1.00 -5.51 -2.76
CA LEU A 22 -2.07 -4.53 -2.73
C LEU A 22 -1.49 -3.16 -3.06
N CYS A 23 -2.09 -2.46 -4.03
CA CYS A 23 -1.65 -1.14 -4.44
C CYS A 23 -2.75 -0.09 -4.21
N MET A 24 -2.38 1.05 -3.64
CA MET A 24 -3.15 2.28 -3.70
C MET A 24 -2.74 3.07 -4.95
N ILE A 25 -3.71 3.42 -5.78
CA ILE A 25 -3.51 4.12 -7.04
C ILE A 25 -4.26 5.45 -6.95
N THR A 26 -3.53 6.54 -7.11
CA THR A 26 -4.07 7.89 -7.31
C THR A 26 -3.95 8.24 -8.81
N PRO A 27 -4.52 9.36 -9.28
CA PRO A 27 -4.37 9.77 -10.69
C PRO A 27 -2.92 9.94 -11.14
N THR A 28 -2.00 10.23 -10.22
CA THR A 28 -0.59 10.58 -10.51
C THR A 28 0.41 9.60 -9.90
N GLU A 29 -0.03 8.72 -9.01
CA GLU A 29 0.88 7.92 -8.19
C GLU A 29 0.36 6.50 -7.99
N ARG A 30 1.31 5.59 -7.77
CA ARG A 30 1.05 4.22 -7.37
C ARG A 30 1.90 3.90 -6.15
N TRP A 31 1.24 3.34 -5.15
CA TRP A 31 1.81 3.01 -3.86
C TRP A 31 1.56 1.54 -3.56
N ALA A 32 2.58 0.79 -3.20
CA ALA A 32 2.42 -0.55 -2.64
C ALA A 32 2.04 -0.45 -1.16
N VAL A 33 1.05 -1.23 -0.75
CA VAL A 33 0.54 -1.27 0.61
C VAL A 33 1.12 -2.51 1.27
N PHE A 34 1.84 -2.33 2.37
CA PHE A 34 2.49 -3.41 3.10
C PHE A 34 2.28 -3.24 4.60
N ASN A 35 2.54 -4.28 5.38
CA ASN A 35 2.43 -4.24 6.84
C ASN A 35 3.84 -4.39 7.43
N ASP A 36 4.20 -3.50 8.33
CA ASP A 36 5.48 -3.47 9.05
C ASP A 36 5.22 -3.43 10.56
N MET A 37 6.27 -3.32 11.39
CA MET A 37 6.16 -3.23 12.85
C MET A 37 5.29 -2.06 13.32
N MET A 38 5.20 -0.99 12.53
CA MET A 38 4.36 0.17 12.81
C MET A 38 2.91 0.03 12.29
N GLY A 39 2.56 -1.09 11.68
CA GLY A 39 1.27 -1.33 11.04
C GLY A 39 1.31 -1.13 9.53
N ILE A 40 0.20 -0.68 8.95
CA ILE A 40 0.09 -0.50 7.50
C ILE A 40 0.94 0.70 7.05
N CYS A 41 1.78 0.43 6.06
CA CYS A 41 2.66 1.38 5.42
C CYS A 41 2.43 1.40 3.90
N PHE A 42 2.82 2.50 3.28
CA PHE A 42 2.67 2.75 1.85
C PHE A 42 4.04 3.07 1.26
N ARG A 43 4.45 2.30 0.27
CA ARG A 43 5.72 2.45 -0.43
C ARG A 43 5.49 3.01 -1.81
N ARG A 44 6.24 4.05 -2.19
CA ARG A 44 6.36 4.50 -3.57
C ARG A 44 7.79 4.28 -4.04
N ARG A 45 7.92 3.72 -5.25
CA ARG A 45 9.20 3.65 -5.96
C ARG A 45 9.18 4.70 -7.07
N ILE A 46 10.13 5.64 -7.00
CA ILE A 46 10.40 6.61 -8.06
C ILE A 46 11.82 6.31 -8.55
N GLU A 47 11.93 5.72 -9.74
CA GLU A 47 13.22 5.31 -10.32
C GLU A 47 14.04 4.43 -9.34
N LYS A 48 15.12 4.98 -8.77
CA LYS A 48 16.03 4.32 -7.83
C LYS A 48 15.74 4.65 -6.36
N GLN A 49 14.79 5.52 -6.08
CA GLN A 49 14.41 5.89 -4.71
C GLN A 49 13.14 5.15 -4.28
N VAL A 50 13.18 4.66 -3.05
CA VAL A 50 12.05 4.04 -2.37
C VAL A 50 11.72 4.90 -1.17
N THR A 51 10.48 5.34 -1.08
CA THR A 51 9.99 6.13 0.06
C THR A 51 8.79 5.42 0.68
N ASP A 52 8.88 5.19 1.99
CA ASP A 52 7.85 4.54 2.78
C ASP A 52 7.17 5.59 3.67
N PHE A 53 5.84 5.52 3.77
CA PHE A 53 5.02 6.37 4.63
C PHE A 53 4.10 5.53 5.49
N THR A 54 3.91 5.97 6.73
CA THR A 54 2.91 5.41 7.63
C THR A 54 1.50 5.71 7.15
N ALA A 55 0.53 4.93 7.62
CA ALA A 55 -0.88 5.22 7.40
C ALA A 55 -1.28 6.64 7.84
N ASP A 56 -0.71 7.17 8.94
CA ASP A 56 -1.04 8.50 9.45
C ASP A 56 -0.50 9.62 8.56
N GLU A 57 0.72 9.48 8.04
CA GLU A 57 1.27 10.42 7.06
C GLU A 57 0.46 10.42 5.76
N MET A 58 0.02 9.24 5.31
CA MET A 58 -0.78 9.10 4.11
C MET A 58 -2.19 9.65 4.30
N LYS A 59 -2.79 9.47 5.47
CA LYS A 59 -4.07 10.10 5.86
C LYS A 59 -4.00 11.63 5.75
N ALA A 60 -2.92 12.24 6.23
CA ALA A 60 -2.73 13.70 6.14
C ALA A 60 -2.64 14.19 4.68
N ARG A 61 -2.12 13.36 3.78
CA ARG A 61 -1.97 13.68 2.35
C ARG A 61 -3.23 13.38 1.53
N TYR A 62 -3.95 12.34 1.89
CA TYR A 62 -5.00 11.75 1.06
C TYR A 62 -6.27 11.46 1.85
N THR A 63 -7.29 12.31 1.67
CA THR A 63 -8.59 12.19 2.35
C THR A 63 -9.31 10.86 2.08
N GLY A 64 -9.11 10.24 0.91
CA GLY A 64 -9.74 8.96 0.56
C GLY A 64 -9.26 7.77 1.41
N ILE A 65 -8.08 7.86 2.02
CA ILE A 65 -7.54 6.81 2.89
C ILE A 65 -8.37 6.68 4.17
N TYR A 66 -8.87 7.79 4.74
CA TYR A 66 -9.77 7.79 5.90
C TYR A 66 -11.03 6.94 5.71
N ARG A 67 -11.61 6.91 4.51
CA ARG A 67 -12.83 6.10 4.22
C ARG A 67 -12.55 4.60 4.26
N ILE A 68 -11.34 4.19 3.93
CA ILE A 68 -10.92 2.79 3.90
C ILE A 68 -10.60 2.30 5.31
N LEU A 69 -9.95 3.14 6.10
CA LEU A 69 -9.72 2.92 7.53
C LEU A 69 -11.02 2.61 8.28
N ALA A 70 -12.09 3.34 7.98
CA ALA A 70 -13.36 3.18 8.68
C ALA A 70 -14.12 1.89 8.33
N SER A 71 -13.92 1.30 7.14
CA SER A 71 -14.79 0.22 6.64
C SER A 71 -14.09 -1.11 6.35
N LYS A 72 -12.78 -1.10 6.03
CA LYS A 72 -12.09 -2.28 5.47
C LYS A 72 -10.65 -2.49 5.98
N TRP A 73 -10.21 -1.75 7.00
CA TRP A 73 -8.82 -1.79 7.48
C TRP A 73 -8.34 -3.17 7.91
N ASN A 74 -9.20 -3.90 8.63
CA ASN A 74 -8.89 -5.26 9.08
C ASN A 74 -8.73 -6.22 7.89
N GLN A 75 -9.56 -6.08 6.84
CA GLN A 75 -9.47 -6.92 5.64
C GLN A 75 -8.18 -6.64 4.86
N ILE A 76 -7.81 -5.37 4.71
CA ILE A 76 -6.54 -4.98 4.07
C ILE A 76 -5.36 -5.52 4.88
N SER A 77 -5.39 -5.36 6.21
CA SER A 77 -4.35 -5.88 7.10
C SER A 77 -4.20 -7.40 6.96
N MET A 78 -5.31 -8.13 6.81
CA MET A 78 -5.27 -9.58 6.59
C MET A 78 -4.61 -9.93 5.26
N ILE A 79 -5.02 -9.32 4.15
CA ILE A 79 -4.45 -9.57 2.81
C ILE A 79 -2.94 -9.37 2.83
N VAL A 80 -2.51 -8.25 3.40
CA VAL A 80 -1.11 -7.84 3.42
C VAL A 80 -0.27 -8.71 4.36
N LYS A 81 -0.87 -9.29 5.42
CA LYS A 81 -0.21 -10.26 6.30
C LYS A 81 -0.18 -11.67 5.71
N SER A 82 -1.18 -12.06 4.93
CA SER A 82 -1.26 -13.39 4.30
C SER A 82 -0.29 -13.58 3.13
N ASP A 83 0.15 -12.50 2.47
CA ASP A 83 1.19 -12.55 1.42
C ASP A 83 2.61 -12.88 1.95
N VAL A 84 2.76 -13.12 3.26
CA VAL A 84 4.03 -13.54 3.88
C VAL A 84 4.24 -15.07 3.80
N GLU A 85 3.24 -15.87 3.43
CA GLU A 85 3.40 -17.32 3.24
C GLU A 85 2.84 -17.79 1.89
N VAL A 86 3.68 -17.72 0.85
CA VAL A 86 3.58 -18.66 -0.27
C VAL A 86 4.80 -19.57 -0.15
N ARG A 87 4.57 -20.76 0.42
CA ARG A 87 5.52 -21.88 0.42
C ARG A 87 5.65 -22.49 -0.97
#